data_AF-A0A6P8CV35-F1
#
_entry.id   AF-A0A6P8CV35-F1
#
_cell.length_a   1.000
_cell.length_b   1.000
_cell.length_c   1.000
_cell.angle_alpha   90.00
_cell.angle_beta   90.00
_cell.angle_gamma   90.00
#
_symmetry.space_group_name_H-M   'P 1'
#
loop_
_entity.id
_entity.type
_entity.pdbx_description
1 polymer ?
#
loop_
_entity_poly.entity_id
_entity_poly.type
_entity_poly.pdbx_seq_one_letter_code
_entity_poly.pdbx_strand_id
1 'polypeptide(L)'
;MRVVEAHSVRRMSVVGLSYGGFIGYSIAAQYPAAVESLVICCSAVCMEEKDLKDGVFRISDLEEAAEILVPQTPDRLRELMGFTLYQGQPLRLIPSCILNDFIHVLSCP
;
A
#
# COMPACT_ATOMS: atom_id res chain seq x y z
N MET A 1 0.07 -18.69 -0.53
CA MET A 1 0.88 -19.85 -0.95
C MET A 1 0.23 -20.74 -2.01
N ARG A 2 -1.09 -20.96 -2.01
CA ARG A 2 -1.78 -21.80 -3.01
C ARG A 2 -1.43 -21.52 -4.47
N VAL A 3 -1.31 -20.25 -4.87
CA VAL A 3 -0.91 -19.88 -6.25
C VAL A 3 0.52 -20.32 -6.54
N VAL A 4 1.44 -20.12 -5.59
CA VAL A 4 2.86 -20.52 -5.70
C VAL A 4 2.97 -22.04 -5.84
N GLU A 5 2.21 -22.78 -5.04
CA GLU A 5 2.12 -24.25 -5.10
C GLU A 5 1.51 -24.75 -6.40
N ALA A 6 0.44 -24.10 -6.91
CA ALA A 6 -0.18 -24.44 -8.17
C ALA A 6 0.79 -24.31 -9.35
N HIS A 7 1.75 -23.39 -9.26
CA HIS A 7 2.83 -23.23 -10.24
C HIS A 7 4.06 -24.10 -9.94
N SER A 8 3.99 -25.00 -8.96
CA SER A 8 5.11 -25.87 -8.52
C SER A 8 6.38 -25.12 -8.14
N VAL A 9 6.26 -23.86 -7.72
CA VAL A 9 7.37 -23.03 -7.28
C VAL A 9 7.71 -23.39 -5.84
N ARG A 10 8.93 -23.87 -5.60
CA ARG A 10 9.39 -24.25 -4.25
C ARG A 10 10.00 -23.07 -3.48
N ARG A 11 10.65 -22.15 -4.19
CA ARG A 11 11.31 -20.97 -3.65
C ARG A 11 11.11 -19.78 -4.59
N MET A 12 10.97 -18.59 -4.04
CA MET A 12 10.68 -17.37 -4.79
C MET A 12 11.41 -16.15 -4.23
N SER A 13 11.70 -15.20 -5.12
CA SER A 13 12.00 -13.81 -4.73
C SER A 13 10.72 -13.00 -4.76
N VAL A 14 10.48 -12.21 -3.72
CA VAL A 14 9.28 -11.38 -3.58
C VAL A 14 9.66 -9.92 -3.73
N VAL A 15 8.94 -9.20 -4.58
CA VAL A 15 9.02 -7.75 -4.68
C VAL A 15 7.70 -7.17 -4.21
N GLY A 16 7.73 -6.46 -3.09
CA GLY A 16 6.57 -5.81 -2.50
C GLY A 16 6.60 -4.31 -2.76
N LEU A 17 5.69 -3.84 -3.61
CA LEU A 17 5.52 -2.41 -3.90
C LEU A 17 4.32 -1.85 -3.12
N SER A 18 4.50 -0.69 -2.47
CA SER A 18 3.42 -0.04 -1.70
C SER A 18 2.79 -1.00 -0.68
N TYR A 19 1.48 -1.21 -0.69
CA TYR A 19 0.83 -2.19 0.18
C TYR A 19 1.38 -3.62 0.01
N GLY A 20 1.82 -3.96 -1.21
CA GLY A 20 2.50 -5.22 -1.51
C GLY A 20 3.78 -5.44 -0.68
N GLY A 21 4.40 -4.38 -0.16
CA GLY A 21 5.49 -4.47 0.81
C GLY A 21 5.08 -5.10 2.13
N PHE A 22 3.91 -4.73 2.68
CA PHE A 22 3.36 -5.32 3.91
C PHE A 22 3.02 -6.79 3.69
N ILE A 23 2.37 -7.09 2.56
CA ILE A 23 2.04 -8.46 2.19
C ILE A 23 3.32 -9.29 1.98
N GLY A 24 4.30 -8.76 1.24
CA GLY A 24 5.57 -9.43 0.97
C GLY A 24 6.37 -9.70 2.25
N TYR A 25 6.42 -8.73 3.17
CA TYR A 25 7.02 -8.89 4.49
C TYR A 25 6.32 -9.99 5.30
N SER A 26 4.99 -9.97 5.35
CA SER A 26 4.19 -10.99 6.04
C SER A 26 4.40 -12.39 5.46
N ILE A 27 4.47 -12.53 4.13
CA ILE A 27 4.77 -13.80 3.47
C ILE A 27 6.17 -14.30 3.83
N ALA A 28 7.18 -13.42 3.80
CA ALA A 28 8.56 -13.77 4.15
C ALA A 28 8.68 -14.20 5.63
N ALA A 29 7.97 -13.52 6.53
CA ALA A 29 7.95 -13.86 7.96
C ALA A 29 7.27 -15.21 8.23
N GLN A 30 6.17 -15.51 7.54
CA GLN A 30 5.41 -16.75 7.74
C GLN A 30 6.03 -17.96 7.02
N TYR A 31 6.66 -17.74 5.86
CA TYR A 31 7.19 -18.81 5.01
C TYR A 31 8.68 -18.58 4.67
N PRO A 32 9.57 -18.48 5.67
CA PRO A 32 10.97 -18.10 5.46
C PRO A 32 11.75 -19.09 4.57
N ALA A 33 11.39 -20.37 4.57
CA ALA A 33 12.03 -21.38 3.72
C ALA A 33 11.65 -21.24 2.22
N ALA A 34 10.52 -20.59 1.93
CA ALA A 34 10.00 -20.42 0.57
C ALA A 34 10.42 -19.07 -0.06
N VAL A 35 10.89 -18.10 0.72
CA VAL A 35 11.31 -16.78 0.23
C VAL A 35 12.83 -16.67 0.27
N GLU A 36 13.46 -16.61 -0.90
CA GLU A 36 14.92 -16.46 -1.02
C GLU A 36 15.37 -15.03 -0.77
N SER A 37 14.57 -14.06 -1.22
CA SER A 37 14.82 -12.64 -1.05
C SER A 37 13.53 -11.84 -1.07
N LEU A 38 13.52 -10.72 -0.33
CA LEU A 38 12.43 -9.76 -0.30
C LEU A 38 12.98 -8.37 -0.62
N VAL A 39 12.42 -7.75 -1.66
CA VAL A 39 12.66 -6.34 -1.99
C VAL A 39 11.39 -5.56 -1.65
N ILE A 40 11.52 -4.54 -0.80
CA ILE A 40 10.42 -3.65 -0.44
C ILE A 40 10.68 -2.29 -1.10
N CYS A 41 9.69 -1.78 -1.84
CA CYS A 41 9.80 -0.51 -2.54
C CYS A 41 8.55 0.35 -2.30
N CYS A 42 8.74 1.65 -2.09
CA CYS A 42 7.66 2.62 -1.91
C CYS A 42 6.62 2.21 -0.85
N SER A 43 7.05 1.59 0.25
CA SER A 43 6.19 0.98 1.25
C SER A 43 6.56 1.42 2.66
N ALA A 44 5.57 1.46 3.55
CA ALA A 44 5.69 1.97 4.92
C ALA A 44 5.99 0.88 5.97
N VAL A 45 6.40 -0.32 5.56
CA VAL A 45 6.69 -1.46 6.46
C VAL A 45 7.69 -1.14 7.56
N CYS A 46 8.61 -0.21 7.31
CA CYS A 46 9.65 0.20 8.26
C CYS A 46 9.44 1.62 8.81
N MET A 47 8.25 2.21 8.65
CA MET A 47 7.95 3.53 9.21
C MET A 47 7.67 3.43 10.71
N GLU A 48 8.27 4.33 11.49
CA GLU A 48 7.98 4.55 12.90
C GLU A 48 7.08 5.79 13.08
N GLU A 49 6.46 5.96 14.26
CA GLU A 49 5.62 7.13 14.54
C GLU A 49 6.29 8.49 14.27
N LYS A 50 7.61 8.57 14.47
CA LYS A 50 8.38 9.79 14.18
C LYS A 50 8.41 10.09 12.67
N ASP A 51 8.44 9.06 11.83
CA ASP A 51 8.48 9.22 10.37
C ASP A 51 7.12 9.66 9.81
N LEU A 52 6.04 9.37 10.54
CA LEU A 52 4.69 9.89 10.29
C LEU A 52 4.58 11.36 10.75
N LYS A 53 5.01 11.67 11.97
CA LYS A 53 4.88 13.04 12.52
C LYS A 53 5.78 14.05 11.83
N ASP A 54 7.05 13.68 11.61
CA ASP A 54 8.10 14.59 11.15
C ASP A 54 8.48 14.41 9.68
N GLY A 55 7.96 13.36 9.03
CA GLY A 55 8.31 12.99 7.66
C GLY A 55 7.33 13.47 6.59
N VAL A 56 7.34 12.78 5.44
CA VAL A 56 6.59 13.14 4.23
C VAL A 56 5.08 12.90 4.39
N PHE A 57 4.71 11.98 5.28
CA PHE A 57 3.33 11.61 5.58
C PHE A 57 2.89 12.28 6.88
N ARG A 58 2.64 13.58 6.86
CA ARG A 58 2.15 14.32 8.05
C ARG A 58 0.75 13.88 8.46
N ILE A 59 0.67 12.77 9.17
CA ILE A 59 -0.56 12.18 9.71
C ILE A 59 -0.39 11.88 11.20
N SER A 60 -1.51 11.80 11.89
CA SER A 60 -1.57 11.85 13.36
C SER A 60 -1.08 10.57 14.01
N ASP A 61 -1.46 9.42 13.44
CA ASP A 61 -1.19 8.08 13.94
C ASP A 61 -1.34 6.99 12.84
N LEU A 62 -1.15 5.74 13.25
CA LEU A 62 -1.25 4.55 12.39
C LEU A 62 -2.68 4.26 11.90
N GLU A 63 -3.70 4.65 12.65
CA GLU A 63 -5.09 4.37 12.31
C GLU A 63 -5.53 5.30 11.18
N GLU A 64 -5.18 6.58 11.27
CA GLU A 64 -5.33 7.52 10.15
C GLU A 64 -4.54 7.06 8.91
N ALA A 65 -3.33 6.50 9.11
CA ALA A 65 -2.54 5.95 8.00
C ALA A 65 -3.28 4.83 7.27
N ALA A 66 -3.90 3.92 8.01
CA ALA A 66 -4.65 2.81 7.46
C ALA A 66 -5.89 3.30 6.67
N GLU A 67 -6.62 4.28 7.18
CA GLU A 67 -7.77 4.88 6.49
C GLU A 67 -7.39 5.56 5.16
N ILE A 68 -6.21 6.19 5.09
CA ILE A 68 -5.72 6.83 3.87
C ILE A 68 -5.20 5.79 2.88
N LEU A 69 -4.47 4.77 3.35
CA LEU A 69 -3.92 3.70 2.49
C LEU A 69 -5.02 2.81 1.90
N VAL A 70 -6.14 2.64 2.60
CA VAL A 70 -7.31 1.87 2.14
C VAL A 70 -8.53 2.80 2.08
N PRO A 71 -8.55 3.75 1.12
CA PRO A 71 -9.50 4.84 1.15
C PRO A 71 -10.93 4.35 0.92
N GLN A 72 -11.82 4.70 1.86
CA GLN A 72 -13.26 4.43 1.77
C GLN A 72 -14.07 5.64 1.30
N THR A 73 -13.43 6.80 1.16
CA THR A 73 -14.07 8.05 0.72
C THR A 73 -13.21 8.77 -0.33
N PRO A 74 -13.81 9.61 -1.21
CA PRO A 74 -13.06 10.41 -2.18
C PRO A 74 -12.00 11.31 -1.55
N ASP A 75 -12.26 11.83 -0.36
CA ASP A 75 -11.33 12.74 0.32
C ASP A 75 -10.09 12.00 0.83
N ARG A 76 -10.27 10.82 1.43
CA ARG A 76 -9.14 9.94 1.78
C ARG A 76 -8.35 9.49 0.55
N LEU A 77 -9.03 9.24 -0.57
CA LEU A 77 -8.35 8.93 -1.83
C LEU A 77 -7.55 10.13 -2.37
N ARG A 78 -8.05 11.36 -2.24
CA ARG A 78 -7.30 12.57 -2.61
C ARG A 78 -6.05 12.77 -1.74
N GLU A 79 -6.14 12.48 -0.44
CA GLU A 79 -4.99 12.50 0.47
C GLU A 79 -3.94 11.47 0.03
N LEU A 80 -4.35 10.23 -0.23
CA LEU A 80 -3.47 9.18 -0.77
C LEU A 80 -2.79 9.60 -2.07
N MET A 81 -3.55 10.20 -2.99
CA MET A 81 -3.02 10.72 -4.25
C MET A 81 -1.99 11.84 -4.03
N GLY A 82 -2.18 12.68 -3.01
CA GLY A 82 -1.22 13.72 -2.63
C GLY A 82 0.13 13.16 -2.15
N PHE A 83 0.13 11.98 -1.54
CA PHE A 83 1.36 11.31 -1.10
C PHE A 83 2.06 10.49 -2.19
N THR A 84 1.30 10.02 -3.19
CA THR A 84 1.79 9.06 -4.18
C THR A 84 2.12 9.69 -5.54
N LEU A 85 1.49 10.82 -5.87
CA LEU A 85 1.66 11.49 -7.15
C LEU A 85 2.58 12.70 -7.02
N TYR A 86 3.23 13.05 -8.13
CA TYR A 86 4.14 14.19 -8.18
C TYR A 86 3.43 15.50 -7.80
N GLN A 87 4.11 16.33 -7.00
CA GLN A 87 3.57 17.58 -6.51
C GLN A 87 3.32 18.56 -7.67
N GLY A 88 2.07 18.96 -7.87
CA GLY A 88 1.64 19.85 -8.96
C GLY A 88 0.56 19.26 -9.87
N GLN A 89 0.19 17.98 -9.69
CA GLN A 89 -0.99 17.44 -10.37
C GLN A 89 -2.27 18.11 -9.85
N PRO A 90 -3.22 18.46 -10.74
CA PRO A 90 -4.44 19.15 -10.34
C PRO A 90 -5.47 18.17 -9.77
N LEU A 91 -5.12 17.46 -8.69
CA LEU A 91 -5.93 16.41 -8.06
C LEU A 91 -7.33 16.91 -7.66
N ARG A 92 -7.46 18.21 -7.34
CA ARG A 92 -8.73 18.87 -7.02
C ARG A 92 -9.70 18.97 -8.21
N LEU A 93 -9.20 18.87 -9.45
CA LEU A 93 -10.05 18.90 -10.65
C LEU A 93 -10.71 17.53 -10.92
N ILE A 94 -10.28 16.47 -10.24
CA ILE A 94 -10.85 15.14 -10.43
C ILE A 94 -12.23 15.09 -9.76
N PRO A 95 -13.31 14.87 -10.54
CA PRO A 95 -14.66 14.79 -10.00
C PRO A 95 -14.79 13.65 -8.99
N SER A 96 -15.54 13.88 -7.90
CA SER A 96 -15.73 12.86 -6.86
C SER A 96 -16.40 11.58 -7.36
N CYS A 97 -17.18 11.61 -8.45
CA CYS A 97 -17.77 10.40 -9.04
C CYS A 97 -16.70 9.42 -9.52
N ILE A 98 -15.63 9.91 -10.17
CA ILE A 98 -14.52 9.06 -10.65
C ILE A 98 -13.80 8.39 -9.47
N LEU A 99 -13.60 9.16 -8.39
CA LEU A 99 -12.97 8.66 -7.16
C LEU A 99 -13.85 7.60 -6.47
N ASN A 100 -15.16 7.83 -6.41
CA ASN A 100 -16.10 6.83 -5.89
C ASN A 100 -16.12 5.56 -6.73
N ASP A 101 -16.13 5.68 -8.06
CA ASP A 101 -16.09 4.52 -8.96
C ASP A 101 -14.83 3.69 -8.71
N PHE A 102 -13.67 4.35 -8.55
CA PHE A 102 -12.42 3.69 -8.21
C PHE A 102 -12.48 2.95 -6.86
N ILE A 103 -13.02 3.59 -5.81
CA ILE A 103 -13.18 2.98 -4.49
C ILE A 103 -14.12 1.78 -4.56
N HIS A 104 -15.24 1.90 -5.28
CA HIS A 104 -16.21 0.82 -5.46
C HIS A 104 -15.59 -0.39 -6.15
N VAL A 105 -14.77 -0.18 -7.19
CA VAL A 105 -14.06 -1.26 -7.87
C VAL A 105 -13.06 -1.96 -6.95
N LEU A 106 -12.33 -1.20 -6.12
CA LEU A 106 -11.38 -1.76 -5.17
C LEU A 106 -12.03 -2.51 -4.00
N SER A 107 -13.25 -2.11 -3.63
CA SER A 107 -13.97 -2.65 -2.47
C SER A 107 -14.86 -3.86 -2.81
N CYS A 108 -14.91 -4.26 -4.08
CA CYS A 108 -15.70 -5.41 -4.52
C CYS A 108 -14.92 -6.72 -4.25
N PRO A 109 -15.51 -7.70 -3.54
CA PRO A 109 -14.87 -8.99 -3.24
C PRO A 109 -14.66 -9.90 -4.46
#